data_AF-A0A662GR90-F1
#
_entry.id   AF-A0A662GR90-F1
#
_cell.length_a   1.000
_cell.length_b   1.000
_cell.length_c   1.000
_cell.angle_alpha   90.00
_cell.angle_beta   90.00
_cell.angle_gamma   90.00
#
_symmetry.space_group_name_H-M   'P 1'
#
loop_
_entity.id
_entity.type
_entity.pdbx_description
1 polymer ?
#
loop_
_entity_poly.entity_id
_entity_poly.type
_entity_poly.pdbx_seq_one_letter_code
_entity_poly.pdbx_strand_id
1 'polypeptide(L)'
;TTNFNRILSKLKEVGLSDFTPLAEGLHAGLELALLEDRRKYTPIIVVISDGFVNVPYTKKLTREYITLGQDPAVESLVQVAKTIARKKIKTIVINTRHISREISMGFEIPGTGTEVMQNLANITKGMYIGIKMKR
;
A
#
# COMPACT_ATOMS: atom_id res chain seq x y z
N THR A 1 -22.53 3.33 12.89
CA THR A 1 -22.30 4.78 13.04
C THR A 1 -21.36 5.21 11.94
N THR A 2 -21.75 6.11 11.04
CA THR A 2 -20.71 6.63 10.12
C THR A 2 -21.07 8.02 9.64
N ASN A 3 -20.71 8.98 10.48
CA ASN A 3 -20.73 10.39 10.17
C ASN A 3 -19.65 10.64 9.09
N PHE A 4 -20.04 10.50 7.81
CA PHE A 4 -19.19 10.71 6.63
C PHE A 4 -18.44 12.05 6.70
N ASN A 5 -19.11 13.08 7.25
CA ASN A 5 -18.53 14.39 7.47
C ASN A 5 -17.31 14.35 8.40
N ARG A 6 -17.27 13.43 9.37
CA ARG A 6 -16.12 13.25 10.28
C ARG A 6 -14.94 12.57 9.60
N ILE A 7 -15.18 11.73 8.60
CA ILE A 7 -14.10 11.14 7.77
C ILE A 7 -13.54 12.23 6.85
N LEU A 8 -14.42 13.00 6.20
CA LEU A 8 -14.02 14.11 5.35
C LEU A 8 -13.22 15.17 6.11
N SER A 9 -13.63 15.53 7.33
CA SER A 9 -12.89 16.52 8.14
C SER A 9 -11.48 16.04 8.44
N LYS A 10 -11.30 14.78 8.82
CA LYS A 10 -9.99 14.19 9.09
C LYS A 10 -9.12 14.10 7.84
N LEU A 11 -9.68 13.76 6.68
CA LEU A 11 -8.90 13.72 5.44
C LEU A 11 -8.37 15.10 5.04
N LYS A 12 -9.11 16.18 5.35
CA LYS A 12 -8.64 17.55 5.10
C LYS A 12 -7.46 17.96 6.00
N GLU A 13 -7.36 17.36 7.18
CA GLU A 13 -6.27 17.62 8.14
C GLU A 13 -4.98 16.85 7.78
N VAL A 14 -5.08 15.79 6.97
CA VAL A 14 -3.91 15.04 6.48
C VAL A 14 -3.23 15.87 5.39
N GLY A 15 -2.14 16.55 5.78
CA GLY A 15 -1.28 17.27 4.84
C GLY A 15 -0.49 16.34 3.93
N LEU A 16 -0.11 16.84 2.75
CA LEU A 16 0.86 16.19 1.87
C LEU A 16 2.24 16.34 2.50
N SER A 17 2.96 15.23 2.64
CA SER A 17 4.36 15.18 3.05
C SER A 17 5.21 14.77 1.86
N ASP A 18 6.48 15.17 1.82
CA ASP A 18 7.47 14.67 0.84
C ASP A 18 7.84 13.19 1.10
N PHE A 19 7.36 12.63 2.20
CA PHE A 19 7.58 11.25 2.63
C PHE A 19 6.33 10.39 2.41
N THR A 20 6.56 9.19 1.87
CA THR A 20 5.55 8.16 1.63
C THR A 20 5.82 6.93 2.51
N PRO A 21 5.42 6.96 3.81
CA PRO A 21 5.56 5.84 4.74
C PRO A 21 4.50 4.76 4.50
N LEU A 22 4.46 4.20 3.29
CA LEU A 22 3.39 3.29 2.85
C LEU A 22 3.35 2.01 3.68
N ALA A 23 4.51 1.46 4.05
CA ALA A 23 4.60 0.26 4.86
C ALA A 23 4.00 0.46 6.28
N GLU A 24 4.30 1.60 6.92
CA GLU A 24 3.76 1.95 8.24
C GLU A 24 2.25 2.15 8.20
N GLY A 25 1.76 2.93 7.22
CA GLY A 25 0.32 3.15 7.04
C GLY A 25 -0.43 1.85 6.76
N LEU A 26 0.15 0.97 5.93
CA LEU A 26 -0.41 -0.35 5.64
C LEU A 26 -0.44 -1.25 6.89
N HIS A 27 0.60 -1.20 7.72
CA HIS A 27 0.65 -1.96 8.97
C HIS A 27 -0.41 -1.49 9.97
N ALA A 28 -0.55 -0.18 10.16
CA ALA A 28 -1.60 0.39 11.01
C ALA A 28 -3.01 0.00 10.50
N GLY A 29 -3.21 0.03 9.18
CA GLY A 29 -4.44 -0.45 8.55
C GLY A 29 -4.73 -1.93 8.83
N LEU A 30 -3.69 -2.78 8.81
CA LEU A 30 -3.81 -4.19 9.17
C LEU A 30 -4.17 -4.38 10.66
N GLU A 31 -3.55 -3.64 11.57
CA GLU A 31 -3.88 -3.73 13.01
C GLU A 31 -5.35 -3.40 13.27
N LEU A 32 -5.86 -2.34 12.64
CA LEU A 32 -7.28 -1.97 12.70
C LEU A 32 -8.17 -3.04 12.07
N ALA A 33 -7.81 -3.56 10.90
CA ALA A 33 -8.56 -4.63 10.25
C ALA A 33 -8.67 -5.87 11.15
N LEU A 34 -7.58 -6.29 11.79
CA LEU A 34 -7.57 -7.42 12.71
C LEU A 34 -8.43 -7.17 13.96
N LEU A 35 -8.49 -5.93 14.46
CA LEU A 35 -9.37 -5.57 15.57
C LEU A 35 -10.85 -5.71 15.18
N GLU A 36 -11.22 -5.23 13.99
CA GLU A 36 -12.61 -5.29 13.50
C GLU A 36 -13.01 -6.72 13.08
N ASP A 37 -12.08 -7.51 12.54
CA ASP A 37 -12.28 -8.93 12.26
C ASP A 37 -12.61 -9.73 13.54
N ARG A 38 -11.93 -9.45 14.65
CA ARG A 38 -12.25 -10.04 15.98
C ARG A 38 -13.65 -9.66 16.48
N ARG A 39 -14.18 -8.54 16.02
CA ARG A 39 -15.56 -8.08 16.29
C ARG A 39 -16.59 -8.69 15.32
N LYS A 40 -16.17 -9.64 14.48
CA LYS A 40 -16.98 -10.31 13.43
C LYS A 40 -17.43 -9.39 12.30
N TYR A 41 -16.78 -8.25 12.10
CA TYR A 41 -16.93 -7.47 10.87
C TYR A 41 -16.06 -8.04 9.76
N THR A 42 -16.39 -7.74 8.51
CA THR A 42 -15.53 -8.07 7.35
C THR A 42 -14.72 -6.83 6.96
N PRO A 43 -13.47 -6.67 7.45
CA PRO A 43 -12.65 -5.52 7.11
C PRO A 43 -12.16 -5.58 5.66
N ILE A 44 -12.02 -4.40 5.05
CA ILE A 44 -11.38 -4.22 3.74
C ILE A 44 -10.33 -3.12 3.90
N ILE A 45 -9.11 -3.40 3.47
CA ILE A 45 -8.04 -2.41 3.39
C ILE A 45 -8.07 -1.79 2.00
N VAL A 46 -8.19 -0.47 1.92
CA VAL A 46 -8.09 0.29 0.67
C VAL A 46 -6.83 1.14 0.72
N VAL A 47 -5.89 0.85 -0.17
CA VAL A 47 -4.61 1.57 -0.29
C VAL A 47 -4.72 2.53 -1.46
N ILE A 48 -4.48 3.81 -1.22
CA ILE A 48 -4.48 4.86 -2.26
C ILE A 48 -3.11 5.53 -2.22
N SER A 49 -2.30 5.37 -3.28
CA SER A 49 -0.94 5.92 -3.34
C SER A 49 -0.45 5.99 -4.80
N ASP A 50 0.59 6.76 -5.07
CA ASP A 50 1.33 6.75 -6.34
C ASP A 50 2.47 5.70 -6.36
N GLY A 51 2.68 5.01 -5.24
CA GLY A 51 3.68 3.96 -5.07
C GLY A 51 5.12 4.46 -4.95
N PHE A 52 5.36 5.76 -4.78
CA PHE A 52 6.72 6.30 -4.61
C PHE A 52 7.20 6.13 -3.16
N VAL A 53 7.42 4.87 -2.78
CA VAL A 53 7.75 4.47 -1.42
C VAL A 53 9.20 4.82 -1.10
N ASN A 54 9.42 5.72 -0.13
CA ASN A 54 10.74 6.24 0.22
C ASN A 54 11.06 6.21 1.72
N VAL A 55 10.15 5.69 2.56
CA VAL A 55 10.38 5.56 4.02
C VAL A 55 10.24 4.11 4.47
N PRO A 56 11.31 3.50 5.03
CA PRO A 56 11.26 2.15 5.59
C PRO A 56 10.52 2.11 6.92
N TYR A 57 9.82 1.00 7.15
CA TYR A 57 9.16 0.74 8.43
C TYR A 57 10.13 -0.01 9.36
N THR A 58 10.73 0.75 10.28
CA THR A 58 11.86 0.29 11.12
C THR A 58 11.45 -0.49 12.37
N LYS A 59 10.16 -0.49 12.75
CA LYS A 59 9.67 -1.37 13.81
C LYS A 59 9.84 -2.81 13.34
N LYS A 60 10.49 -3.64 14.17
CA LYS A 60 10.81 -5.07 13.95
C LYS A 60 9.64 -5.84 13.33
N LEU A 61 9.48 -5.75 12.02
CA LEU A 61 8.87 -6.79 11.23
C LEU A 61 9.76 -8.02 11.44
N THR A 62 9.13 -9.16 11.67
CA THR A 62 9.77 -10.45 11.96
C THR A 62 11.01 -10.69 11.11
N ARG A 63 12.00 -11.40 11.70
CA ARG A 63 13.33 -11.79 11.19
C ARG A 63 13.35 -12.48 9.79
N GLU A 64 12.59 -12.02 8.82
CA GLU A 64 12.75 -12.39 7.42
C GLU A 64 13.89 -11.54 6.87
N TYR A 65 14.94 -12.25 6.46
CA TYR A 65 16.21 -11.72 5.96
C TYR A 65 16.01 -10.52 5.04
N ILE A 66 16.70 -9.41 5.36
CA ILE A 66 16.90 -8.32 4.41
C ILE A 66 17.59 -8.94 3.19
N THR A 67 16.90 -8.97 2.05
CA THR A 67 17.52 -9.46 0.81
C THR A 67 18.50 -8.41 0.34
N LEU A 68 19.80 -8.71 0.39
CA LEU A 68 20.86 -7.80 -0.05
C LEU A 68 20.55 -7.28 -1.47
N GLY A 69 20.49 -5.95 -1.61
CA GLY A 69 20.26 -5.25 -2.89
C GLY A 69 18.84 -4.72 -3.13
N GLN A 70 17.89 -4.91 -2.21
CA GLN A 70 16.54 -4.33 -2.30
C GLN A 70 16.41 -3.02 -1.51
N ASP A 71 15.54 -2.12 -1.98
CA ASP A 71 15.21 -0.88 -1.26
C ASP A 71 14.52 -1.21 0.08
N PRO A 72 15.06 -0.77 1.24
CA PRO A 72 14.49 -1.06 2.55
C PRO A 72 13.01 -0.62 2.71
N ALA A 73 12.59 0.43 2.01
CA ALA A 73 11.23 0.94 2.05
C ALA A 73 10.25 0.02 1.32
N VAL A 74 10.67 -0.49 0.15
CA VAL A 74 9.92 -1.49 -0.61
C VAL A 74 9.89 -2.83 0.13
N GLU A 75 11.00 -3.26 0.71
CA GLU A 75 11.08 -4.51 1.46
C GLU A 75 10.16 -4.50 2.69
N SER A 76 10.15 -3.39 3.43
CA SER A 76 9.23 -3.18 4.55
C SER A 76 7.77 -3.35 4.12
N LEU A 77 7.40 -2.79 2.97
CA LEU A 77 6.06 -2.91 2.39
C LEU A 77 5.72 -4.36 2.06
N VAL A 78 6.65 -5.08 1.42
CA VAL A 78 6.49 -6.50 1.04
C VAL A 78 6.24 -7.37 2.26
N GLN A 79 6.94 -7.14 3.38
CA GLN A 79 6.75 -7.90 4.62
C GLN A 79 5.35 -7.69 5.22
N VAL A 80 4.85 -6.45 5.21
CA VAL A 80 3.47 -6.16 5.65
C VAL A 80 2.46 -6.81 4.70
N ALA A 81 2.68 -6.72 3.38
CA ALA A 81 1.82 -7.31 2.36
C ALA A 81 1.72 -8.84 2.50
N LYS A 82 2.83 -9.54 2.73
CA LYS A 82 2.84 -10.99 3.02
C LYS A 82 2.03 -11.31 4.28
N THR A 83 2.09 -10.45 5.29
CA THR A 83 1.31 -10.63 6.53
C THR A 83 -0.18 -10.46 6.29
N ILE A 84 -0.59 -9.45 5.51
CA ILE A 84 -1.97 -9.27 5.04
C ILE A 84 -2.45 -10.54 4.29
N ALA A 85 -1.65 -11.05 3.37
CA ALA A 85 -1.97 -12.25 2.59
C ALA A 85 -2.18 -13.48 3.48
N ARG A 86 -1.29 -13.71 4.47
CA ARG A 86 -1.43 -14.80 5.45
C ARG A 86 -2.69 -14.66 6.30
N LYS A 87 -3.08 -13.43 6.65
CA LYS A 87 -4.30 -13.11 7.40
C LYS A 87 -5.56 -13.09 6.54
N LYS A 88 -5.44 -13.20 5.21
CA LYS A 88 -6.54 -13.21 4.24
C LYS A 88 -7.44 -11.97 4.32
N ILE A 89 -6.88 -10.80 4.64
CA ILE A 89 -7.63 -9.54 4.67
C ILE A 89 -7.83 -9.02 3.24
N LYS A 90 -9.07 -8.75 2.86
CA LYS A 90 -9.41 -8.20 1.54
C LYS A 90 -8.73 -6.85 1.35
N THR A 91 -8.01 -6.72 0.23
CA THR A 91 -7.22 -5.52 -0.08
C THR A 91 -7.56 -5.01 -1.47
N ILE A 92 -7.75 -3.70 -1.57
CA ILE A 92 -7.92 -2.97 -2.84
C ILE A 92 -6.79 -1.95 -2.92
N VAL A 93 -6.05 -1.96 -4.01
CA VAL A 93 -4.91 -1.08 -4.26
C VAL A 93 -5.26 -0.16 -5.42
N ILE A 94 -5.31 1.13 -5.13
CA ILE A 94 -5.62 2.21 -6.07
C ILE A 94 -4.34 3.00 -6.31
N ASN A 95 -3.81 2.90 -7.52
CA ASN A 95 -2.64 3.65 -7.95
C ASN A 95 -3.06 4.97 -8.60
N THR A 96 -2.72 6.09 -7.97
CA THR A 96 -3.08 7.44 -8.45
C THR A 96 -2.22 7.92 -9.61
N ARG A 97 -1.05 7.33 -9.83
CA ARG A 97 -0.09 7.69 -10.90
C ARG A 97 0.26 6.45 -11.72
N HIS A 98 -0.75 5.77 -12.25
CA HIS A 98 -0.55 4.57 -13.05
C HIS A 98 0.08 4.90 -14.42
N ILE A 99 1.22 4.28 -14.69
CA ILE A 99 1.89 4.34 -15.99
C ILE A 99 1.60 3.03 -16.73
N SER A 100 1.01 3.13 -17.93
CA SER A 100 0.72 1.95 -18.75
C SER A 100 1.99 1.40 -19.40
N ARG A 101 2.05 0.07 -19.55
CA ARG A 101 3.20 -0.66 -20.12
C ARG A 101 3.59 -0.17 -21.53
N GLU A 102 2.62 0.31 -22.32
CA GLU A 102 2.88 0.90 -23.64
C GLU A 102 3.73 2.19 -23.58
N ILE A 103 3.62 2.97 -22.50
CA ILE A 103 4.45 4.16 -22.26
C ILE A 103 5.86 3.74 -21.83
N SER A 104 6.00 2.57 -21.22
CA SER A 104 7.27 2.00 -20.73
C SER A 104 8.16 1.45 -21.85
N MET A 105 7.67 1.26 -23.07
CA MET A 105 8.41 0.62 -24.19
C MET A 105 9.57 1.47 -24.78
N GLY A 106 10.00 2.53 -24.10
CA GLY A 106 11.24 3.25 -24.41
C GLY A 106 12.28 3.26 -23.29
N PHE A 107 11.86 2.94 -22.06
CA PHE A 107 12.71 2.84 -20.87
C PHE A 107 12.04 1.84 -19.91
N GLU A 108 12.53 0.59 -19.87
CA GLU A 108 12.29 -0.25 -18.71
C GLU A 108 12.95 0.46 -17.53
N ILE A 109 12.17 1.12 -16.68
CA ILE A 109 12.64 1.61 -15.38
C ILE A 109 12.12 0.60 -14.36
N PRO A 110 12.90 -0.45 -14.01
CA PRO A 110 12.62 -1.26 -12.85
C PRO A 110 12.47 -0.36 -11.61
N GLY A 111 11.45 -0.61 -10.79
CA GLY A 111 11.27 0.11 -9.52
C GLY A 111 10.38 1.35 -9.59
N THR A 112 9.53 1.48 -10.60
CA THR A 112 8.52 2.55 -10.60
C THR A 112 7.44 2.31 -9.54
N GLY A 113 6.82 3.38 -9.04
CA GLY A 113 5.72 3.25 -8.08
C GLY A 113 4.53 2.42 -8.60
N THR A 114 4.33 2.34 -9.92
CA THR A 114 3.33 1.44 -10.50
C THR A 114 3.67 -0.03 -10.24
N GLU A 115 4.91 -0.45 -10.41
CA GLU A 115 5.34 -1.83 -10.14
C GLU A 115 5.19 -2.16 -8.65
N VAL A 116 5.56 -1.23 -7.77
CA VAL A 116 5.39 -1.38 -6.31
C VAL A 116 3.92 -1.63 -5.97
N MET A 117 2.99 -0.83 -6.53
CA MET A 117 1.57 -0.96 -6.27
C MET A 117 0.96 -2.24 -6.87
N GLN A 118 1.39 -2.64 -8.06
CA GLN A 118 0.98 -3.91 -8.67
C GLN A 118 1.48 -5.11 -7.86
N ASN A 119 2.73 -5.07 -7.41
CA ASN A 119 3.31 -6.12 -6.58
C ASN A 119 2.58 -6.22 -5.23
N LEU A 120 2.25 -5.09 -4.60
CA LEU A 120 1.43 -5.06 -3.38
C LEU A 120 0.08 -5.76 -3.59
N ALA A 121 -0.64 -5.45 -4.68
CA ALA A 121 -1.90 -6.09 -5.01
C ALA A 121 -1.73 -7.61 -5.22
N ASN A 122 -0.69 -8.01 -5.97
CA ASN A 122 -0.41 -9.41 -6.26
C ASN A 122 -0.09 -10.21 -4.99
N ILE A 123 0.81 -9.72 -4.14
CA ILE A 123 1.20 -10.38 -2.88
C ILE A 123 -0.02 -10.55 -1.97
N THR A 124 -0.83 -9.49 -1.84
CA THR A 124 -2.05 -9.52 -1.00
C THR A 124 -3.19 -10.32 -1.62
N LYS A 125 -3.04 -10.80 -2.87
CA LYS A 125 -4.13 -11.37 -3.68
C LYS A 125 -5.34 -10.43 -3.77
N GLY A 126 -5.06 -9.13 -3.76
CA GLY A 126 -6.02 -8.05 -3.80
C GLY A 126 -6.38 -7.59 -5.21
N MET A 127 -7.26 -6.61 -5.28
CA MET A 127 -7.64 -5.95 -6.53
C MET A 127 -6.71 -4.77 -6.80
N TYR A 128 -6.23 -4.62 -8.03
CA TYR A 128 -5.48 -3.45 -8.48
C TYR A 128 -6.34 -2.56 -9.38
N ILE A 129 -6.32 -1.25 -9.12
CA ILE A 129 -7.01 -0.22 -9.91
C ILE A 129 -6.00 0.88 -10.24
N GLY A 130 -5.65 1.03 -11.52
CA GLY A 130 -4.78 2.13 -11.98
C GLY A 130 -5.59 3.31 -12.49
N ILE A 131 -5.40 4.49 -11.91
CA ILE A 131 -6.02 5.73 -12.40
C ILE A 131 -5.16 6.29 -13.53
N LYS A 132 -5.75 6.40 -14.72
CA LYS A 132 -5.16 7.12 -15.85
C LYS A 132 -5.55 8.59 -15.73
N MET A 133 -4.57 9.48 -15.67
CA MET A 133 -4.86 10.91 -15.89
C MET A 133 -5.32 11.08 -17.33
N LYS A 134 -6.49 11.70 -17.52
CA LYS A 134 -6.84 12.24 -18.84
C LYS A 134 -5.83 13.36 -19.13
N ARG A 135 -5.11 13.23 -20.25
CA ARG A 135 -4.34 14.35 -20.81
C ARG A 135 -5.30 15.44 -21.28
#